data_AF-A0A1F4YML2-F1
#
_entry.id   AF-A0A1F4YML2-F1
#
_cell.length_a   1.000
_cell.length_b   1.000
_cell.length_c   1.000
_cell.angle_alpha   90.00
_cell.angle_beta   90.00
_cell.angle_gamma   90.00
#
_symmetry.space_group_name_H-M   'P 1'
#
loop_
_entity.id
_entity.type
_entity.pdbx_description
1 polymer ?
#
loop_
_entity_poly.entity_id
_entity_poly.type
_entity_poly.pdbx_seq_one_letter_code
_entity_poly.pdbx_strand_id
1 'polypeptide(L)'
;MKKTILLSVIALVGIVIAAIAQSAPDPGKPDIISMDSLSVKPGQDFVMSIKVLADDTTLHGGKKWVGVGSFCIPIRYDARALKLDSASFEGTIAEWDESFTNQKIDTGFISFAGIHNIAGNDNPVFISPDKPQEIVRIFGRVKKDARPGIYTFELTIDPIQKNAYLGSIDGVNGWKPSFIPGKIVIK
;
A
#
# COMPACT_ATOMS: atom_id res chain seq x y z
N MET A 1 48.32 -65.94 -5.12
CA MET A 1 49.10 -64.69 -5.32
C MET A 1 48.10 -63.54 -5.35
N LYS A 2 48.16 -62.53 -4.47
CA LYS A 2 49.03 -61.32 -4.45
C LYS A 2 48.86 -60.37 -5.67
N LYS A 3 48.55 -59.09 -5.34
CA LYS A 3 48.43 -57.85 -6.18
C LYS A 3 47.26 -57.83 -7.21
N THR A 4 46.68 -56.68 -7.63
CA THR A 4 46.58 -55.30 -7.08
C THR A 4 45.47 -54.49 -7.80
N ILE A 5 44.74 -53.63 -7.05
CA ILE A 5 44.03 -52.37 -7.41
C ILE A 5 43.81 -52.01 -8.90
N LEU A 6 42.56 -51.68 -9.27
CA LEU A 6 42.26 -50.44 -10.01
C LEU A 6 40.87 -49.88 -9.64
N LEU A 7 40.83 -48.62 -9.17
CA LEU A 7 39.60 -47.82 -9.08
C LEU A 7 39.17 -47.39 -10.48
N SER A 8 37.89 -47.56 -10.81
CA SER A 8 37.05 -46.89 -11.84
C SER A 8 35.92 -47.88 -12.18
N VAL A 9 34.64 -47.53 -12.24
CA VAL A 9 34.04 -46.25 -12.65
C VAL A 9 32.88 -45.89 -11.69
N ILE A 10 33.01 -44.79 -10.95
CA ILE A 10 31.85 -44.01 -10.49
C ILE A 10 31.65 -42.92 -11.53
N ALA A 11 30.73 -43.15 -12.48
CA ALA A 11 30.32 -42.14 -13.44
C ALA A 11 28.83 -42.28 -13.76
N LEU A 12 28.16 -41.14 -13.91
CA LEU A 12 26.83 -41.00 -14.48
C LEU A 12 25.62 -41.59 -13.72
N VAL A 13 25.60 -41.46 -12.40
CA VAL A 13 24.35 -41.15 -11.68
C VAL A 13 24.50 -39.82 -10.96
N GLY A 14 24.67 -38.77 -11.76
CA GLY A 14 24.87 -37.41 -11.27
C GLY A 14 24.67 -36.40 -12.39
N ILE A 15 23.81 -35.41 -12.11
CA ILE A 15 23.66 -34.17 -12.89
C ILE A 15 23.07 -34.36 -14.30
N VAL A 16 21.86 -34.94 -14.37
CA VAL A 16 20.81 -34.44 -15.29
C VAL A 16 19.59 -33.97 -14.49
N ILE A 17 19.86 -33.19 -13.44
CA ILE A 17 18.99 -32.08 -13.08
C ILE A 17 19.67 -30.85 -13.66
N ALA A 18 19.65 -30.77 -15.01
CA ALA A 18 19.94 -29.53 -15.68
C ALA A 18 18.96 -28.49 -15.14
N ALA A 19 19.45 -27.30 -14.83
CA ALA A 19 18.72 -26.30 -14.08
C ALA A 19 17.50 -25.75 -14.85
N ILE A 20 16.40 -26.51 -14.82
CA ILE A 20 15.06 -25.94 -14.75
C ILE A 20 14.84 -25.56 -13.28
N ALA A 21 15.67 -24.63 -12.82
CA ALA A 21 15.15 -23.59 -11.94
C ALA A 21 14.16 -22.81 -12.81
N GLN A 22 12.96 -23.36 -12.98
CA GLN A 22 11.77 -22.54 -13.06
C GLN A 22 11.91 -21.62 -11.86
N SER A 23 12.26 -20.36 -12.13
CA SER A 23 12.06 -19.30 -11.17
C SER A 23 10.61 -19.45 -10.74
N ALA A 24 10.41 -19.97 -9.52
CA ALA A 24 9.09 -19.93 -8.91
C ALA A 24 8.64 -18.48 -9.08
N PRO A 25 7.46 -18.23 -9.70
CA PRO A 25 6.96 -16.87 -9.77
C PRO A 25 7.06 -16.32 -8.36
N ASP A 26 7.79 -15.21 -8.21
CA ASP A 26 7.81 -14.49 -6.94
C ASP A 26 6.33 -14.30 -6.59
N PRO A 27 5.82 -14.85 -5.46
CA PRO A 27 4.38 -14.92 -5.22
C PRO A 27 3.73 -13.55 -5.01
N GLY A 28 4.49 -12.48 -5.19
CA GLY A 28 4.21 -11.13 -4.80
C GLY A 28 4.51 -10.94 -3.32
N LYS A 29 5.09 -9.79 -2.97
CA LYS A 29 4.81 -9.20 -1.66
C LYS A 29 3.31 -8.90 -1.65
N PRO A 30 2.55 -9.34 -0.63
CA PRO A 30 1.13 -9.04 -0.58
C PRO A 30 0.94 -7.53 -0.59
N ASP A 31 0.03 -7.05 -1.43
CA ASP A 31 -0.34 -5.64 -1.46
C ASP A 31 -0.87 -5.23 -0.10
N ILE A 32 -0.20 -4.28 0.53
CA ILE A 32 -0.51 -3.81 1.87
C ILE A 32 -0.72 -2.31 1.82
N ILE A 33 -1.92 -1.88 2.21
CA ILE A 33 -2.15 -0.54 2.75
C ILE A 33 -1.98 -0.65 4.27
N SER A 34 -1.14 0.21 4.84
CA SER A 34 -0.87 0.25 6.28
C SER A 34 -0.91 1.68 6.80
N MET A 35 -1.31 1.84 8.06
CA MET A 35 -1.35 3.13 8.74
C MET A 35 -0.68 3.06 10.11
N ASP A 36 -0.18 4.20 10.60
CA ASP A 36 0.49 4.24 11.90
C ASP A 36 -0.46 4.01 13.09
N SER A 37 0.10 3.50 14.19
CA SER A 37 -0.57 3.40 15.49
C SER A 37 0.13 4.32 16.49
N LEU A 38 -0.60 5.31 17.01
CA LEU A 38 -0.07 6.39 17.84
C LEU A 38 -0.71 6.37 19.24
N SER A 39 -0.03 6.95 20.23
CA SER A 39 -0.58 7.20 21.56
C SER A 39 -0.48 8.68 21.90
N VAL A 40 -1.60 9.27 22.29
CA VAL A 40 -1.83 10.72 22.37
C VAL A 40 -2.78 11.06 23.51
N LYS A 41 -2.81 12.33 23.93
CA LYS A 41 -3.69 12.85 24.99
C LYS A 41 -4.91 13.59 24.41
N PRO A 42 -6.01 13.75 25.17
CA PRO A 42 -7.10 14.64 24.80
C PRO A 42 -6.60 16.07 24.50
N GLY A 43 -7.06 16.65 23.39
CA GLY A 43 -6.63 17.97 22.92
C GLY A 43 -5.31 18.02 22.15
N GLN A 44 -4.59 16.90 22.00
CA GLN A 44 -3.29 16.84 21.34
C GLN A 44 -3.40 16.69 19.81
N ASP A 45 -2.50 17.34 19.08
CA ASP A 45 -2.31 17.17 17.64
C ASP A 45 -1.57 15.86 17.32
N PHE A 46 -1.86 15.27 16.16
CA PHE A 46 -1.23 14.06 15.66
C PHE A 46 -0.97 14.14 14.14
N VAL A 47 0.03 13.37 13.70
CA VAL A 47 0.33 13.12 12.29
C VAL A 47 0.37 11.61 12.09
N MET A 48 -0.43 11.08 11.17
CA MET A 48 -0.54 9.65 10.88
C MET A 48 -0.28 9.41 9.40
N SER A 49 0.63 8.50 9.06
CA SER A 49 0.94 8.18 7.67
C SER A 49 0.09 7.03 7.13
N ILE A 50 -0.22 7.07 5.82
CA ILE A 50 -0.63 5.91 5.02
C ILE A 50 0.57 5.47 4.20
N LYS A 51 0.91 4.18 4.28
CA LYS A 51 2.03 3.53 3.59
C LYS A 51 1.53 2.38 2.74
N VAL A 52 1.94 2.34 1.48
CA VAL A 52 1.63 1.27 0.52
C VAL A 52 2.88 0.44 0.23
N LEU A 53 2.74 -0.87 0.26
CA LEU A 53 3.68 -1.82 -0.31
C LEU A 53 2.93 -2.64 -1.36
N ALA A 54 3.41 -2.65 -2.59
CA ALA A 54 2.85 -3.40 -3.70
C ALA A 54 3.97 -3.72 -4.69
N ASP A 55 4.03 -4.95 -5.21
CA ASP A 55 5.05 -5.35 -6.20
C ASP A 55 4.51 -5.99 -7.47
N ASP A 56 3.21 -5.79 -7.69
CA ASP A 56 2.56 -6.11 -8.94
C ASP A 56 3.30 -5.61 -10.16
N THR A 57 3.34 -6.47 -11.18
CA THR A 57 3.91 -6.17 -12.47
C THR A 57 2.80 -6.03 -13.50
N THR A 58 2.88 -5.00 -14.34
CA THR A 58 2.10 -4.91 -15.58
C THR A 58 2.97 -4.77 -16.83
N LEU A 59 2.43 -5.24 -17.96
CA LEU A 59 3.08 -5.17 -19.26
C LEU A 59 2.34 -4.13 -20.11
N HIS A 60 2.97 -2.98 -20.34
CA HIS A 60 2.36 -1.88 -21.11
C HIS A 60 3.35 -1.33 -22.14
N GLY A 61 2.90 -1.19 -23.40
CA GLY A 61 3.72 -0.67 -24.50
C GLY A 61 4.98 -1.51 -24.78
N GLY A 62 4.95 -2.83 -24.53
CA GLY A 62 6.10 -3.72 -24.64
C GLY A 62 7.14 -3.59 -23.52
N LYS A 63 6.86 -2.79 -22.47
CA LYS A 63 7.72 -2.62 -21.30
C LYS A 63 7.10 -3.26 -20.06
N LYS A 64 7.96 -3.80 -19.18
CA LYS A 64 7.59 -4.26 -17.85
C LYS A 64 7.61 -3.08 -16.88
N TRP A 65 6.50 -2.83 -16.23
CA TRP A 65 6.35 -1.85 -15.14
C TRP A 65 6.08 -2.60 -13.85
N VAL A 66 6.64 -2.13 -12.74
CA VAL A 66 6.46 -2.76 -11.41
C VAL A 66 5.98 -1.69 -10.45
N GLY A 67 4.83 -1.89 -9.84
CA GLY A 67 4.20 -0.92 -8.95
C GLY A 67 2.79 -0.51 -9.37
N VAL A 68 2.21 0.30 -8.50
CA VAL A 68 0.83 0.80 -8.59
C VAL A 68 0.82 2.13 -9.33
N GLY A 69 -0.15 2.31 -10.22
CA GLY A 69 -0.43 3.55 -10.93
C GLY A 69 -1.66 4.30 -10.40
N SER A 70 -2.69 3.59 -9.93
CA SER A 70 -3.89 4.21 -9.36
C SER A 70 -4.26 3.61 -8.02
N PHE A 71 -4.97 4.34 -7.17
CA PHE A 71 -5.49 3.82 -5.92
C PHE A 71 -6.75 4.56 -5.49
N CYS A 72 -7.54 3.89 -4.66
CA CYS A 72 -8.57 4.50 -3.85
C CYS A 72 -8.51 3.88 -2.45
N ILE A 73 -8.49 4.72 -1.41
CA ILE A 73 -8.40 4.32 -0.01
C ILE A 73 -9.45 5.10 0.81
N PRO A 74 -10.71 4.64 0.81
CA PRO A 74 -11.77 5.19 1.65
C PRO A 74 -11.63 4.70 3.10
N ILE A 75 -11.56 5.65 4.03
CA ILE A 75 -11.32 5.42 5.46
C ILE A 75 -12.40 6.08 6.31
N ARG A 76 -12.94 5.33 7.27
CA ARG A 76 -13.81 5.85 8.34
C ARG A 76 -13.08 5.95 9.68
N TYR A 77 -13.50 6.90 10.51
CA TYR A 77 -12.96 7.15 11.86
C TYR A 77 -14.04 7.77 12.78
N ASP A 78 -13.85 7.72 14.10
CA ASP A 78 -14.82 8.32 15.04
C ASP A 78 -14.61 9.85 15.18
N ALA A 79 -15.33 10.60 14.35
CA ALA A 79 -15.35 12.07 14.38
C ALA A 79 -15.95 12.67 15.67
N ARG A 80 -16.41 11.88 16.65
CA ARG A 80 -16.77 12.41 17.98
C ARG A 80 -15.56 12.54 18.89
N ALA A 81 -14.50 11.75 18.66
CA ALA A 81 -13.28 11.76 19.46
C ALA A 81 -12.09 12.39 18.73
N LEU A 82 -12.06 12.28 17.40
CA LEU A 82 -10.99 12.82 16.55
C LEU A 82 -11.54 13.94 15.68
N LYS A 83 -10.68 14.89 15.32
CA LYS A 83 -10.86 15.84 14.24
C LYS A 83 -9.73 15.62 13.24
N LEU A 84 -10.06 15.58 11.95
CA LEU A 84 -9.05 15.66 10.90
C LEU A 84 -9.02 17.11 10.37
N ASP A 85 -7.82 17.68 10.29
CA ASP A 85 -7.61 19.09 9.93
C ASP A 85 -7.20 19.23 8.45
N SER A 86 -6.33 18.35 7.98
CA SER A 86 -5.91 18.25 6.57
C SER A 86 -5.22 16.91 6.32
N ALA A 87 -4.87 16.63 5.07
CA ALA A 87 -3.83 15.66 4.76
C ALA A 87 -2.98 16.19 3.60
N SER A 88 -1.73 15.74 3.52
CA SER A 88 -0.84 15.97 2.38
C SER A 88 -0.53 14.64 1.73
N PHE A 89 -0.42 14.62 0.41
CA PHE A 89 0.20 13.50 -0.27
C PHE A 89 1.73 13.66 -0.27
N GLU A 90 2.47 12.56 -0.23
CA GLU A 90 3.94 12.55 -0.18
C GLU A 90 4.52 11.95 -1.48
N GLY A 91 5.53 12.60 -2.05
CA GLY A 91 6.13 12.23 -3.33
C GLY A 91 5.48 12.93 -4.53
N THR A 92 5.57 12.33 -5.72
CA THR A 92 5.07 12.87 -7.00
C THR A 92 3.56 12.73 -7.15
N ILE A 93 2.81 13.16 -6.14
CA ILE A 93 1.34 13.11 -6.11
C ILE A 93 0.84 14.54 -6.28
N ALA A 94 0.63 14.93 -7.53
CA ALA A 94 0.46 16.33 -7.90
C ALA A 94 -0.91 16.92 -7.53
N GLU A 95 -1.98 16.11 -7.51
CA GLU A 95 -3.34 16.60 -7.34
C GLU A 95 -4.06 15.92 -6.17
N TRP A 96 -4.33 16.73 -5.15
CA TRP A 96 -5.52 16.59 -4.32
C TRP A 96 -6.68 17.24 -5.08
N ASP A 97 -7.46 16.47 -5.84
CA ASP A 97 -8.75 16.99 -6.32
C ASP A 97 -9.75 16.92 -5.16
N GLU A 98 -10.24 18.09 -4.75
CA GLU A 98 -11.23 18.25 -3.69
C GLU A 98 -12.53 17.48 -3.99
N SER A 99 -12.82 17.15 -5.25
CA SER A 99 -13.96 16.32 -5.67
C SER A 99 -13.85 14.84 -5.25
N PHE A 100 -12.63 14.31 -5.05
CA PHE A 100 -12.41 12.97 -4.50
C PHE A 100 -12.47 12.94 -2.96
N THR A 101 -12.58 14.10 -2.31
CA THR A 101 -12.70 14.19 -0.87
C THR A 101 -14.06 14.77 -0.47
N ASN A 102 -14.55 14.44 0.72
CA ASN A 102 -15.70 15.18 1.24
C ASN A 102 -15.28 16.65 1.39
N GLN A 103 -16.10 17.59 0.89
CA GLN A 103 -15.95 19.05 1.10
C GLN A 103 -15.77 19.46 2.58
N LYS A 104 -15.99 18.53 3.51
CA LYS A 104 -15.57 18.59 4.91
C LYS A 104 -14.92 17.26 5.31
N ILE A 105 -13.62 17.31 5.57
CA ILE A 105 -12.81 16.18 6.07
C ILE A 105 -13.28 15.70 7.47
N ASP A 106 -13.87 16.58 8.30
CA ASP A 106 -14.39 16.25 9.66
C ASP A 106 -15.77 15.53 9.67
N THR A 107 -16.05 14.68 8.69
CA THR A 107 -17.33 13.94 8.56
C THR A 107 -17.28 12.52 9.13
N GLY A 108 -16.13 12.08 9.67
CA GLY A 108 -15.89 10.68 10.05
C GLY A 108 -15.59 9.76 8.85
N PHE A 109 -15.42 10.35 7.68
CA PHE A 109 -15.06 9.71 6.41
C PHE A 109 -14.04 10.58 5.68
N ILE A 110 -13.05 9.95 5.05
CA ILE A 110 -12.15 10.56 4.07
C ILE A 110 -11.80 9.52 3.01
N SER A 111 -11.59 9.95 1.77
CA SER A 111 -11.15 9.09 0.68
C SER A 111 -9.87 9.65 0.11
N PHE A 112 -8.88 8.79 -0.14
CA PHE A 112 -7.62 9.16 -0.77
C PHE A 112 -7.53 8.46 -2.12
N ALA A 113 -7.46 9.23 -3.20
CA ALA A 113 -7.36 8.71 -4.55
C ALA A 113 -6.17 9.30 -5.31
N GLY A 114 -5.65 8.54 -6.26
CA GLY A 114 -4.63 8.96 -7.22
C GLY A 114 -4.72 8.08 -8.46
N ILE A 115 -4.38 8.60 -9.64
CA ILE A 115 -4.55 7.89 -10.92
C ILE A 115 -3.33 8.14 -11.80
N HIS A 116 -2.82 7.10 -12.47
CA HIS A 116 -1.74 7.22 -13.45
C HIS A 116 -2.21 7.13 -14.89
N ASN A 117 -1.82 8.13 -15.68
CA ASN A 117 -2.10 8.22 -17.10
C ASN A 117 -0.77 8.29 -17.88
N ILE A 118 -0.33 7.16 -18.44
CA ILE A 118 0.88 7.05 -19.28
C ILE A 118 0.77 7.93 -20.55
N ALA A 119 -0.45 8.30 -20.95
CA ALA A 119 -0.73 9.08 -22.16
C ALA A 119 -1.04 10.57 -21.89
N GLY A 120 -0.92 11.04 -20.63
CA GLY A 120 -1.20 12.42 -20.23
C GLY A 120 0.07 13.26 -19.99
N ASN A 121 -0.12 14.58 -19.82
CA ASN A 121 0.90 15.47 -19.25
C ASN A 121 0.90 15.45 -17.72
N ASP A 122 -0.15 14.91 -17.11
CA ASP A 122 -0.37 14.89 -15.67
C ASP A 122 0.57 13.85 -15.06
N ASN A 123 1.47 14.28 -14.16
CA ASN A 123 2.49 13.43 -13.57
C ASN A 123 1.93 12.64 -12.38
N PRO A 124 1.81 11.30 -12.46
CA PRO A 124 1.03 10.58 -11.48
C PRO A 124 1.74 9.44 -10.76
N VAL A 125 1.13 9.03 -9.64
CA VAL A 125 1.76 8.23 -8.59
C VAL A 125 2.25 6.88 -9.11
N PHE A 126 3.56 6.71 -9.10
CA PHE A 126 4.22 5.41 -9.27
C PHE A 126 4.73 4.96 -7.91
N ILE A 127 4.15 3.88 -7.37
CA ILE A 127 4.52 3.33 -6.05
C ILE A 127 5.41 2.11 -6.26
N SER A 128 6.67 2.17 -5.81
CA SER A 128 7.72 1.16 -6.09
C SER A 128 7.75 0.01 -5.05
N PRO A 129 8.06 -1.24 -5.44
CA PRO A 129 8.02 -2.42 -4.57
C PRO A 129 9.04 -2.51 -3.44
N ASP A 130 10.08 -1.67 -3.42
CA ASP A 130 11.29 -1.94 -2.63
C ASP A 130 11.02 -1.97 -1.12
N LYS A 131 10.12 -1.10 -0.65
CA LYS A 131 9.74 -0.92 0.76
C LYS A 131 8.37 -0.24 0.85
N PRO A 132 7.65 -0.35 1.98
CA PRO A 132 6.44 0.45 2.20
C PRO A 132 6.72 1.94 2.00
N GLN A 133 6.06 2.53 1.00
CA GLN A 133 6.20 3.92 0.62
C GLN A 133 5.07 4.72 1.25
N GLU A 134 5.44 5.77 1.98
CA GLU A 134 4.49 6.75 2.48
C GLU A 134 3.89 7.53 1.30
N ILE A 135 2.56 7.54 1.21
CA ILE A 135 1.81 8.23 0.15
C ILE A 135 0.91 9.35 0.68
N VAL A 136 0.51 9.31 1.95
CA VAL A 136 -0.33 10.32 2.60
C VAL A 136 0.16 10.55 4.02
N ARG A 137 0.21 11.81 4.47
CA ARG A 137 0.21 12.20 5.89
C ARG A 137 -1.12 12.85 6.23
N ILE A 138 -1.78 12.33 7.27
CA ILE A 138 -3.02 12.88 7.82
C ILE A 138 -2.67 13.72 9.05
N PHE A 139 -3.09 14.98 9.05
CA PHE A 139 -2.95 15.90 10.18
C PHE A 139 -4.29 16.01 10.89
N GLY A 140 -4.29 15.88 12.21
CA GLY A 140 -5.51 15.98 13.00
C GLY A 140 -5.25 16.23 14.47
N ARG A 141 -6.34 16.25 15.22
CA ARG A 141 -6.37 16.54 16.66
C ARG A 141 -7.32 15.60 17.39
N VAL A 142 -6.91 15.14 18.56
CA VAL A 142 -7.81 14.51 19.52
C VAL A 142 -8.67 15.59 20.17
N LYS A 143 -10.01 15.43 20.18
CA LYS A 143 -10.91 16.40 20.81
C LYS A 143 -10.66 16.46 22.33
N LYS A 144 -10.82 17.62 22.97
CA LYS A 144 -10.46 17.84 24.38
C LYS A 144 -11.30 17.02 25.37
N ASP A 145 -12.50 16.66 24.95
CA ASP A 145 -13.52 15.87 25.63
C ASP A 145 -13.53 14.38 25.22
N ALA A 146 -12.59 13.98 24.34
CA ALA A 146 -12.44 12.59 23.94
C ALA A 146 -12.08 11.70 25.13
N ARG A 147 -12.73 10.55 25.24
CA ARG A 147 -12.53 9.60 26.34
C ARG A 147 -11.26 8.75 26.10
N PRO A 148 -10.58 8.28 27.15
CA PRO A 148 -9.52 7.28 27.01
C PRO A 148 -10.05 6.02 26.31
N GLY A 149 -9.24 5.44 25.40
CA GLY A 149 -9.67 4.32 24.57
C GLY A 149 -8.83 4.11 23.32
N ILE A 150 -9.22 3.12 22.51
CA ILE A 150 -8.61 2.83 21.21
C ILE A 150 -9.59 3.23 20.11
N TYR A 151 -9.14 4.13 19.22
CA TYR A 151 -9.90 4.64 18.09
C TYR A 151 -9.24 4.17 16.80
N THR A 152 -9.95 3.36 16.02
CA THR A 152 -9.43 2.70 14.83
C THR A 152 -9.84 3.43 13.57
N PHE A 153 -8.90 3.56 12.63
CA PHE A 153 -9.15 3.95 11.24
C PHE A 153 -9.41 2.68 10.42
N GLU A 154 -10.58 2.59 9.80
CA GLU A 154 -11.04 1.38 9.11
C GLU A 154 -11.35 1.66 7.65
N LEU A 155 -11.08 0.70 6.75
CA LEU A 155 -11.60 0.79 5.39
C LEU A 155 -13.13 0.83 5.40
N THR A 156 -13.67 1.57 4.44
CA THR A 156 -15.11 1.71 4.23
C THR A 156 -15.41 1.69 2.72
N ILE A 157 -16.59 2.16 2.32
CA ILE A 157 -17.01 2.26 0.93
C ILE A 157 -17.11 3.74 0.56
N ASP A 158 -16.40 4.14 -0.48
CA ASP A 158 -16.55 5.43 -1.15
C ASP A 158 -17.89 5.45 -1.94
N PRO A 159 -18.71 6.50 -1.82
CA PRO A 159 -19.98 6.58 -2.55
C PRO A 159 -19.81 6.58 -4.08
N ILE A 160 -18.69 7.09 -4.59
CA ILE A 160 -18.34 7.21 -6.00
C ILE A 160 -17.47 6.01 -6.42
N GLN A 161 -16.27 5.90 -5.85
CA GLN A 161 -15.19 4.96 -6.21
C GLN A 161 -15.34 3.54 -5.63
N LYS A 162 -16.32 3.32 -4.73
CA LYS A 162 -16.63 2.04 -4.08
C LYS A 162 -15.54 1.56 -3.11
N ASN A 163 -15.04 0.33 -3.27
CA ASN A 163 -14.14 -0.29 -2.31
C ASN A 163 -12.70 0.25 -2.46
N ALA A 164 -11.89 0.05 -1.43
CA ALA A 164 -10.45 0.27 -1.56
C ALA A 164 -9.83 -0.63 -2.63
N TYR A 165 -8.96 -0.07 -3.46
CA TYR A 165 -8.22 -0.78 -4.51
C TYR A 165 -6.83 -0.17 -4.71
N LEU A 166 -5.91 -1.00 -5.20
CA LEU A 166 -4.72 -0.55 -5.93
C LEU A 166 -4.91 -0.95 -7.39
N GLY A 167 -4.47 -0.12 -8.31
CA GLY A 167 -4.69 -0.25 -9.74
C GLY A 167 -3.40 -0.08 -10.52
N SER A 168 -3.30 -0.83 -11.60
CA SER A 168 -2.14 -0.85 -12.47
C SER A 168 -1.89 0.46 -13.20
N ILE A 169 -0.65 0.59 -13.68
CA ILE A 169 -0.20 1.71 -14.51
C ILE A 169 -0.87 1.67 -15.90
N ASP A 170 -1.28 0.48 -16.38
CA ASP A 170 -2.08 0.33 -17.62
C ASP A 170 -3.58 0.63 -17.46
N GLY A 171 -4.08 0.81 -16.22
CA GLY A 171 -5.47 1.11 -15.93
C GLY A 171 -6.47 -0.04 -16.14
N VAL A 172 -6.01 -1.24 -16.50
CA VAL A 172 -6.85 -2.41 -16.79
C VAL A 172 -6.89 -3.39 -15.61
N ASN A 173 -5.75 -3.56 -14.94
CA ASN A 173 -5.61 -4.48 -13.81
C ASN A 173 -5.81 -3.76 -12.48
N GLY A 174 -6.39 -4.47 -11.50
CA GLY A 174 -6.62 -3.93 -10.16
C GLY A 174 -6.66 -5.02 -9.10
N TRP A 175 -6.16 -4.68 -7.92
CA TRP A 175 -5.87 -5.58 -6.82
C TRP A 175 -6.58 -5.12 -5.55
N LYS A 176 -6.89 -6.09 -4.70
CA LYS A 176 -7.54 -5.85 -3.40
C LYS A 176 -6.49 -5.98 -2.29
N PRO A 177 -5.90 -4.87 -1.84
CA PRO A 177 -4.85 -4.92 -0.83
C PRO A 177 -5.37 -5.44 0.51
N SER A 178 -4.46 -6.08 1.25
CA SER A 178 -4.59 -6.26 2.69
C SER A 178 -4.50 -4.91 3.39
N PHE A 179 -5.27 -4.73 4.47
CA PHE A 179 -5.31 -3.47 5.20
C PHE A 179 -4.90 -3.65 6.67
N ILE A 180 -3.88 -2.90 7.08
CA ILE A 180 -3.44 -2.80 8.48
C ILE A 180 -3.97 -1.47 9.06
N PRO A 181 -5.01 -1.51 9.91
CA PRO A 181 -5.72 -0.31 10.35
C PRO A 181 -4.89 0.57 11.27
N GLY A 182 -4.99 1.89 11.05
CA GLY A 182 -4.38 2.90 11.89
C GLY A 182 -5.10 3.01 13.24
N LYS A 183 -4.39 3.42 14.29
CA LYS A 183 -4.95 3.49 15.64
C LYS A 183 -4.51 4.75 16.38
N ILE A 184 -5.44 5.34 17.09
CA ILE A 184 -5.21 6.40 18.07
C ILE A 184 -5.56 5.84 19.46
N VAL A 185 -4.54 5.68 20.31
CA VAL A 185 -4.70 5.25 21.71
C VAL A 185 -4.68 6.48 22.60
N ILE A 186 -5.87 6.91 23.04
CA ILE A 186 -6.06 8.05 23.95
C ILE A 186 -5.78 7.58 25.38
N LYS A 187 -4.88 8.28 26.06
CA LYS A 187 -4.49 8.08 27.47
C LYS A 187 -4.88 9.27 28.33
#